data_AF-A0A543HUK9-F1
#
_entry.id   AF-A0A543HUK9-F1
#
_cell.length_a   1.000
_cell.length_b   1.000
_cell.length_c   1.000
_cell.angle_alpha   90.00
_cell.angle_beta   90.00
_cell.angle_gamma   90.00
#
_symmetry.space_group_name_H-M   'P 1'
#
loop_
_entity.id
_entity.type
_entity.pdbx_description
1 polymer ?
#
loop_
_entity_poly.entity_id
_entity_poly.type
_entity_poly.pdbx_seq_one_letter_code
_entity_poly.pdbx_strand_id
1 'polypeptide(L)'
;MTRMPSGGSSGSGRRALVTGASSGIGRATALRLADAGWDLVLVSRSSEALGQVVDLCTDRGSRALMVVADVGDEAAVGRAFTVAERELGGVDAVVHSAAALAYGRFEDVPSDVFRAATETTLSGTVHVARAALRSFHSHGDRGSLVVVGSLLGKIAAPFMSSYVTSKWAVHGLVRTLQIEARSTPEISVSLVSPGGVDTPVYRQAGSYLGVHGRPPPPISSPEEVAEAVVRSMTHPSRERSVGLANPLVVLGFRALPAVFDVMVTPLMRRGGLSREEVPATPGNVLDPVPRGERLHGGWTRSTRTSSNESEGPSHMSTPENALVVEREVQAGADAVWSVLADGWSYATWVVGTASVRAVDDGWPSAGTRIHHSVGMWPLLLHDTTAALESRAPTQLVLEARGWPIGKAHVTVEVHPQGASSCLVTIREDAVAGPGTLIPKPVRQAVILPRNREALRRLALLAEGRAQGSLDRAVTGGSTSNDTVAQSNDTVAQASSDPRDPVLSPDQPTNSA
;
A
#
# COMPACT_ATOMS: atom_id res chain seq x y z
N MET A 1 12.83 -17.30 39.09
CA MET A 1 12.39 -18.69 39.29
C MET A 1 12.42 -19.39 37.94
N THR A 2 13.38 -20.28 37.74
CA THR A 2 13.64 -20.95 36.44
C THR A 2 12.91 -22.30 36.47
N ARG A 3 11.90 -22.48 35.62
CA ARG A 3 11.18 -23.75 35.47
C ARG A 3 12.02 -24.65 34.56
N MET A 4 12.53 -25.77 35.08
CA MET A 4 13.35 -26.73 34.34
C MET A 4 12.47 -27.89 33.84
N PRO A 5 12.41 -28.17 32.53
CA PRO A 5 11.89 -29.43 32.02
C PRO A 5 12.98 -30.52 32.08
N SER A 6 12.55 -31.75 32.40
CA SER A 6 13.36 -32.97 32.49
C SER A 6 13.94 -33.42 31.15
N GLY A 7 15.12 -34.04 31.19
CA GLY A 7 16.01 -34.26 30.06
C GLY A 7 15.65 -35.36 29.06
N GLY A 8 16.30 -35.28 27.90
CA GLY A 8 16.33 -36.33 26.88
C GLY A 8 16.55 -35.84 25.44
N SER A 9 17.77 -35.45 25.06
CA SER A 9 18.46 -35.91 23.83
C SER A 9 19.81 -35.21 23.67
N SER A 10 20.79 -35.96 23.18
CA SER A 10 22.15 -35.54 22.93
C SER A 10 22.25 -34.60 21.71
N GLY A 11 22.48 -33.31 21.93
CA GLY A 11 23.42 -32.44 21.20
C GLY A 11 23.46 -32.37 19.66
N SER A 12 22.43 -32.79 18.91
CA SER A 12 22.44 -32.74 17.43
C SER A 12 21.35 -31.85 16.80
N GLY A 13 20.55 -31.17 17.62
CA GLY A 13 19.51 -30.24 17.18
C GLY A 13 20.07 -28.91 16.68
N ARG A 14 19.38 -28.27 15.73
CA ARG A 14 19.70 -26.91 15.26
C ARG A 14 19.28 -25.89 16.31
N ARG A 15 20.09 -24.86 16.56
CA ARG A 15 19.92 -23.94 17.70
C ARG A 15 19.69 -22.52 17.23
N ALA A 16 18.65 -21.86 17.72
CA ALA A 16 18.34 -20.48 17.36
C ALA A 16 18.07 -19.58 18.56
N LEU A 17 18.51 -18.33 18.47
CA LEU A 17 18.11 -17.27 19.38
C LEU A 17 17.15 -16.31 18.67
N VAL A 18 15.99 -16.03 19.26
CA VAL A 18 14.97 -15.14 18.70
C VAL A 18 14.70 -13.99 19.66
N THR A 19 14.94 -12.76 19.23
CA THR A 19 14.60 -11.54 19.99
C THR A 19 13.25 -10.97 19.56
N GLY A 20 12.54 -10.32 20.48
CA GLY A 20 11.16 -9.87 20.24
C GLY A 20 10.19 -11.06 20.19
N ALA A 21 10.52 -12.17 20.86
CA ALA A 21 9.81 -13.43 20.74
C ALA A 21 8.44 -13.47 21.44
N SER A 22 8.08 -12.48 22.26
CA SER A 22 6.79 -12.43 22.96
C SER A 22 5.59 -12.18 22.04
N SER A 23 5.80 -11.61 20.85
CA SER A 23 4.73 -11.00 20.05
C SER A 23 4.98 -11.05 18.55
N GLY A 24 3.91 -10.93 17.77
CA GLY A 24 3.96 -10.69 16.34
C GLY A 24 4.88 -11.64 15.56
N ILE A 25 5.73 -11.06 14.73
CA ILE A 25 6.67 -11.79 13.86
C ILE A 25 7.64 -12.64 14.68
N GLY A 26 8.21 -12.12 15.77
CA GLY A 26 9.15 -12.86 16.61
C GLY A 26 8.51 -14.10 17.24
N ARG A 27 7.27 -13.97 17.74
CA ARG A 27 6.48 -15.11 18.23
C ARG A 27 6.18 -16.11 17.11
N ALA A 28 5.73 -15.65 15.96
CA ALA A 28 5.45 -16.50 14.79
C ALA A 28 6.71 -17.27 14.36
N THR A 29 7.87 -16.62 14.35
CA THR A 29 9.16 -17.27 14.05
C THR A 29 9.54 -18.30 15.10
N ALA A 30 9.39 -18.00 16.39
CA ALA A 30 9.69 -18.96 17.47
C ALA A 30 8.84 -20.24 17.35
N LEU A 31 7.53 -20.09 17.12
CA LEU A 31 6.63 -21.24 16.93
C LEU A 31 7.00 -22.06 15.69
N ARG A 32 7.29 -21.40 14.57
CA ARG A 32 7.67 -22.08 13.34
C ARG A 32 9.02 -22.81 13.44
N LEU A 33 9.99 -22.24 14.16
CA LEU A 33 11.25 -22.92 14.44
C LEU A 33 11.05 -24.11 15.37
N ALA A 34 10.15 -24.00 16.35
CA ALA A 34 9.78 -25.11 17.21
C ALA A 34 9.14 -26.27 16.42
N ASP A 35 8.19 -25.96 15.52
CA ASP A 35 7.60 -26.95 14.60
C ASP A 35 8.66 -27.63 13.70
N ALA A 36 9.80 -26.95 13.45
CA ALA A 36 10.93 -27.48 12.69
C ALA A 36 12.00 -28.17 13.55
N GLY A 37 11.73 -28.40 14.84
CA GLY A 37 12.61 -29.11 15.77
C GLY A 37 13.87 -28.37 16.16
N TRP A 38 13.84 -27.02 16.17
CA TRP A 38 14.96 -26.23 16.66
C TRP A 38 14.92 -26.07 18.18
N ASP A 39 16.09 -26.05 18.82
CA ASP A 39 16.23 -25.63 20.21
C ASP A 39 16.36 -24.10 20.26
N LEU A 40 15.66 -23.47 21.20
CA LEU A 40 15.38 -22.04 21.17
C LEU A 40 15.82 -21.32 22.44
N VAL A 41 16.48 -20.17 22.27
CA VAL A 41 16.56 -19.12 23.27
C VAL A 41 15.65 -17.97 22.83
N LEU A 42 14.59 -17.72 23.59
CA LEU A 42 13.60 -16.70 23.32
C LEU A 42 13.86 -15.48 24.21
N VAL A 43 13.97 -14.31 23.60
CA VAL A 43 14.36 -13.07 24.28
C VAL A 43 13.30 -12.00 24.09
N SER A 44 12.82 -11.44 25.20
CA SER A 44 11.96 -10.24 25.21
C SER A 44 11.93 -9.61 26.60
N ARG A 45 11.36 -8.41 26.74
CA ARG A 45 11.16 -7.74 28.04
C ARG A 45 9.95 -8.30 28.82
N SER A 46 8.97 -8.88 28.13
CA SER A 46 7.70 -9.30 28.73
C SER A 46 7.79 -10.73 29.27
N SER A 47 8.15 -10.90 30.55
CA SER A 47 8.35 -12.24 31.14
C SER A 47 7.14 -13.17 31.03
N GLU A 48 5.94 -12.67 31.29
CA GLU A 48 4.70 -13.48 31.27
C GLU A 48 4.37 -13.95 29.85
N ALA A 49 4.35 -13.02 28.89
CA ALA A 49 4.06 -13.35 27.50
C ALA A 49 5.14 -14.25 26.90
N LEU A 50 6.41 -14.04 27.26
CA LEU A 50 7.51 -14.89 26.82
C LEU A 50 7.39 -16.31 27.37
N GLY A 51 6.99 -16.46 28.64
CA GLY A 51 6.71 -17.77 29.25
C GLY A 51 5.64 -18.54 28.49
N GLN A 52 4.55 -17.88 28.07
CA GLN A 52 3.53 -18.52 27.24
C GLN A 52 4.07 -19.01 25.89
N VAL A 53 5.02 -18.29 25.28
CA VAL A 53 5.65 -18.73 24.02
C VAL A 53 6.59 -19.90 24.27
N VAL A 54 7.32 -19.93 25.39
CA VAL A 54 8.14 -21.09 25.79
C VAL A 54 7.27 -22.34 25.96
N ASP A 55 6.15 -22.23 26.67
CA ASP A 55 5.22 -23.35 26.86
C ASP A 55 4.72 -23.86 25.51
N LEU A 56 4.28 -22.95 24.62
CA LEU A 56 3.83 -23.30 23.26
C LEU A 56 4.93 -23.95 22.41
N CYS A 57 6.18 -23.53 22.51
CA CYS A 57 7.30 -24.15 21.82
C CYS A 57 7.64 -25.54 22.40
N THR A 58 7.50 -25.69 23.72
CA THR A 58 7.74 -26.96 24.43
C THR A 58 6.67 -27.99 24.09
N ASP A 59 5.41 -27.57 24.00
CA ASP A 59 4.29 -28.41 23.55
C ASP A 59 4.47 -28.93 22.11
N ARG A 60 5.31 -28.27 21.31
CA ARG A 60 5.71 -28.69 19.95
C ARG A 60 6.92 -29.62 19.92
N GLY A 61 7.47 -29.98 21.08
CA GLY A 61 8.61 -30.89 21.22
C GLY A 61 9.98 -30.23 21.15
N SER A 62 10.07 -28.90 21.08
CA SER A 62 11.33 -28.17 21.09
C SER A 62 11.78 -27.78 22.49
N ARG A 63 13.08 -27.84 22.76
CA ARG A 63 13.62 -27.24 23.98
C ARG A 63 13.64 -25.73 23.85
N ALA A 64 12.84 -25.02 24.65
CA ALA A 64 12.77 -23.55 24.64
C ALA A 64 13.18 -22.97 26.00
N LEU A 65 14.05 -21.96 25.96
CA LEU A 65 14.55 -21.23 27.13
C LEU A 65 14.14 -19.77 26.99
N MET A 66 13.62 -19.17 28.07
CA MET A 66 13.39 -17.72 28.08
C MET A 66 14.56 -16.97 28.72
N VAL A 67 14.88 -15.81 28.13
CA VAL A 67 15.75 -14.80 28.74
C VAL A 67 15.01 -13.47 28.71
N VAL A 68 14.71 -12.93 29.90
CA VAL A 68 14.10 -11.61 30.03
C VAL A 68 15.20 -10.57 29.88
N ALA A 69 15.18 -9.83 28.78
CA ALA A 69 16.20 -8.84 28.46
C ALA A 69 15.64 -7.72 27.58
N ASP A 70 16.15 -6.52 27.82
CA ASP A 70 16.06 -5.40 26.88
C ASP A 70 17.24 -5.47 25.90
N VAL A 71 16.96 -5.41 24.60
CA VAL A 71 18.03 -5.40 23.58
C VAL A 71 18.82 -4.10 23.59
N GLY A 72 18.26 -3.02 24.13
CA GLY A 72 18.96 -1.75 24.37
C GLY A 72 20.09 -1.86 25.40
N ASP A 73 20.10 -2.90 26.25
CA ASP A 73 21.19 -3.19 27.19
C ASP A 73 22.15 -4.24 26.58
N GLU A 74 23.36 -3.81 26.22
CA GLU A 74 24.39 -4.68 25.66
C GLU A 74 24.74 -5.86 26.60
N ALA A 75 24.79 -5.62 27.91
CA ALA A 75 25.09 -6.67 28.88
C ALA A 75 23.95 -7.68 28.98
N ALA A 76 22.69 -7.24 28.85
CA ALA A 76 21.53 -8.13 28.81
C ALA A 76 21.53 -9.02 27.57
N VAL A 77 21.87 -8.45 26.40
CA VAL A 77 22.07 -9.23 25.18
C VAL A 77 23.19 -10.25 25.37
N GLY A 78 24.34 -9.84 25.93
CA GLY A 78 25.45 -10.74 26.23
C GLY A 78 25.04 -11.93 27.10
N ARG A 79 24.25 -11.69 28.16
CA ARG A 79 23.70 -12.75 29.02
C ARG A 79 22.82 -13.75 28.25
N ALA A 80 22.04 -13.30 27.27
CA ALA A 80 21.23 -14.20 26.44
C ALA A 80 22.08 -15.16 25.60
N PHE A 81 23.20 -14.67 25.05
CA PHE A 81 24.16 -15.52 24.34
C PHE A 81 24.91 -16.46 25.29
N THR A 82 25.30 -16.01 26.49
CA THR A 82 25.88 -16.89 27.52
C THR A 82 24.93 -18.03 27.91
N VAL A 83 23.62 -17.75 28.01
CA VAL A 83 22.62 -18.79 28.25
C VAL A 83 22.56 -19.77 27.08
N ALA A 84 22.55 -19.28 25.84
CA ALA A 84 22.54 -20.14 24.66
C ALA A 84 23.78 -21.04 24.59
N GLU A 85 24.95 -20.49 24.91
CA GLU A 85 26.20 -21.25 24.96
C GLU A 85 26.19 -22.32 26.05
N ARG A 86 25.80 -21.95 27.27
CA ARG A 86 25.79 -22.88 28.41
C ARG A 86 24.75 -24.00 28.24
N GLU A 87 23.56 -23.66 27.77
CA GLU A 87 22.42 -24.57 27.79
C GLU A 87 22.25 -25.35 26.49
N LEU A 88 22.59 -24.75 25.35
CA LEU A 88 22.43 -25.34 24.01
C LEU A 88 23.79 -25.62 23.31
N GLY A 89 24.92 -25.21 23.90
CA GLY A 89 26.24 -25.37 23.29
C GLY A 89 26.53 -24.37 22.16
N GLY A 90 25.79 -23.27 22.09
CA GLY A 90 25.94 -22.20 21.10
C GLY A 90 24.67 -21.92 20.30
N VAL A 91 24.79 -21.11 19.24
CA VAL A 91 23.69 -20.80 18.31
C VAL A 91 24.13 -20.97 16.86
N ASP A 92 23.30 -21.61 16.06
CA ASP A 92 23.50 -21.72 14.60
C ASP A 92 22.82 -20.58 13.85
N ALA A 93 21.79 -19.98 14.45
CA ALA A 93 21.07 -18.85 13.88
C ALA A 93 20.59 -17.85 14.94
N VAL A 94 20.51 -16.59 14.53
CA VAL A 94 19.97 -15.50 15.34
C VAL A 94 18.93 -14.75 14.52
N VAL A 95 17.72 -14.63 15.06
CA VAL A 95 16.63 -13.82 14.49
C VAL A 95 16.43 -12.58 15.35
N HIS A 96 16.71 -11.42 14.75
CA HIS A 96 16.48 -10.13 15.40
C HIS A 96 15.16 -9.51 14.93
N SER A 97 14.10 -9.59 15.75
CA SER A 97 12.79 -8.98 15.46
C SER A 97 12.38 -7.85 16.41
N ALA A 98 13.12 -7.62 17.50
CA ALA A 98 12.78 -6.57 18.45
C ALA A 98 12.87 -5.17 17.81
N ALA A 99 11.84 -4.36 17.99
CA ALA A 99 11.80 -2.96 17.59
C ALA A 99 10.73 -2.23 18.41
N ALA A 100 10.87 -0.91 18.54
CA ALA A 100 9.90 -0.06 19.21
C ALA A 100 9.49 1.09 18.26
N LEU A 101 8.22 1.50 18.37
CA LEU A 101 7.58 2.44 17.46
C LEU A 101 6.79 3.46 18.28
N ALA A 102 6.86 4.72 17.86
CA ALA A 102 6.00 5.79 18.36
C ALA A 102 5.42 6.58 17.18
N TYR A 103 4.13 6.91 17.28
CA TYR A 103 3.39 7.76 16.36
C TYR A 103 3.29 9.18 16.94
N GLY A 104 3.52 10.20 16.14
CA GLY A 104 3.39 11.61 16.53
C GLY A 104 4.06 12.53 15.53
N ARG A 105 3.67 13.82 15.48
CA ARG A 105 4.52 14.81 14.81
C ARG A 105 5.87 14.85 15.52
N PHE A 106 6.92 15.25 14.81
CA PHE A 106 8.27 15.19 15.35
C PHE A 106 8.40 15.98 16.67
N GLU A 107 7.76 17.14 16.73
CA GLU A 107 7.72 18.01 17.90
C GLU A 107 6.79 17.54 19.04
N ASP A 108 5.85 16.64 18.76
CA ASP A 108 4.90 16.13 19.76
C ASP A 108 5.42 14.90 20.51
N VAL A 109 6.36 14.15 19.92
CA VAL A 109 6.90 12.93 20.54
C VAL A 109 7.91 13.34 21.62
N PRO A 110 7.72 12.93 22.89
CA PRO A 110 8.68 13.21 23.96
C PRO A 110 10.09 12.68 23.64
N SER A 111 11.11 13.44 24.04
CA SER A 111 12.51 13.15 23.72
C SER A 111 12.99 11.80 24.27
N ASP A 112 12.57 11.44 25.49
CA ASP A 112 12.86 10.16 26.13
C ASP A 112 12.24 8.98 25.37
N VAL A 113 11.02 9.13 24.85
CA VAL A 113 10.34 8.13 24.03
C VAL A 113 11.00 7.99 22.66
N PHE A 114 11.36 9.10 22.01
CA PHE A 114 12.12 9.07 20.77
C PHE A 114 13.46 8.34 20.94
N ARG A 115 14.19 8.68 22.00
CA ARG A 115 15.47 8.06 22.36
C ARG A 115 15.31 6.57 22.63
N ALA A 116 14.39 6.17 23.49
CA ALA A 116 14.16 4.76 23.84
C ALA A 116 13.73 3.92 22.62
N ALA A 117 12.88 4.46 21.75
CA ALA A 117 12.48 3.80 20.50
C ALA A 117 13.68 3.56 19.56
N THR A 118 14.58 4.55 19.50
CA THR A 118 15.82 4.50 18.72
C THR A 118 16.82 3.52 19.34
N GLU A 119 17.03 3.55 20.66
CA GLU A 119 17.89 2.62 21.39
C GLU A 119 17.45 1.18 21.19
N THR A 120 16.14 0.89 21.34
CA THR A 120 15.60 -0.46 21.13
C THR A 120 15.82 -0.94 19.68
N THR A 121 15.53 -0.07 18.69
CA THR A 121 15.51 -0.48 17.29
C THR A 121 16.91 -0.48 16.66
N LEU A 122 17.72 0.55 16.90
CA LEU A 122 19.06 0.69 16.33
C LEU A 122 20.13 0.10 17.23
N SER A 123 20.31 0.63 18.45
CA SER A 123 21.36 0.13 19.36
C SER A 123 21.13 -1.34 19.69
N GLY A 124 19.89 -1.76 19.89
CA GLY A 124 19.52 -3.16 20.06
C GLY A 124 19.92 -4.05 18.88
N THR A 125 19.73 -3.58 17.64
CA THR A 125 20.24 -4.30 16.46
C THR A 125 21.76 -4.40 16.50
N VAL A 126 22.46 -3.33 16.85
CA VAL A 126 23.93 -3.33 16.95
C VAL A 126 24.42 -4.32 18.00
N HIS A 127 23.83 -4.32 19.20
CA HIS A 127 24.21 -5.23 20.28
C HIS A 127 24.01 -6.69 19.89
N VAL A 128 22.83 -7.02 19.32
CA VAL A 128 22.49 -8.37 18.89
C VAL A 128 23.39 -8.82 17.74
N ALA A 129 23.64 -7.96 16.74
CA ALA A 129 24.50 -8.31 15.61
C ALA A 129 25.94 -8.57 16.06
N ARG A 130 26.50 -7.72 16.93
CA ARG A 130 27.85 -7.93 17.49
C ARG A 130 27.94 -9.24 18.27
N ALA A 131 26.98 -9.52 19.14
CA ALA A 131 26.96 -10.75 19.92
C ALA A 131 26.80 -11.99 19.03
N ALA A 132 25.91 -11.93 18.02
CA ALA A 132 25.72 -13.00 17.04
C ALA A 132 27.00 -13.31 16.27
N LEU A 133 27.64 -12.29 15.70
CA LEU A 133 28.87 -12.46 14.94
C LEU A 133 29.99 -13.02 15.82
N ARG A 134 30.20 -12.49 17.04
CA ARG A 134 31.19 -13.06 17.98
C ARG A 134 30.90 -14.53 18.30
N SER A 135 29.63 -14.87 18.50
CA SER A 135 29.21 -16.26 18.73
C SER A 135 29.55 -17.14 17.54
N PHE A 136 29.23 -16.73 16.31
CA PHE A 136 29.51 -17.50 15.09
C PHE A 136 31.01 -17.72 14.87
N HIS A 137 31.84 -16.69 15.06
CA HIS A 137 33.29 -16.84 14.94
C HIS A 137 33.85 -17.81 16.00
N SER A 138 33.32 -17.76 17.22
CA SER A 138 33.74 -18.66 18.31
C SER A 138 33.31 -20.12 18.08
N HIS A 139 32.37 -20.37 17.17
CA HIS A 139 31.79 -21.70 16.89
C HIS A 139 32.08 -22.17 15.46
N GLY A 140 33.30 -21.91 14.97
CA GLY A 140 33.77 -22.43 13.70
C GLY A 140 33.34 -21.60 12.49
N ASP A 141 33.27 -20.27 12.66
CA ASP A 141 33.04 -19.29 11.59
C ASP A 141 31.78 -19.56 10.77
N ARG A 142 30.70 -20.00 11.43
CA ARG A 142 29.46 -20.37 10.76
C ARG A 142 28.22 -19.90 11.50
N GLY A 143 27.20 -19.52 10.75
CA GLY A 143 25.90 -19.17 11.31
C GLY A 143 25.06 -18.27 10.41
N SER A 144 23.82 -18.01 10.84
CA SER A 144 22.90 -17.14 10.11
C SER A 144 22.29 -16.06 11.00
N LEU A 145 22.57 -14.79 10.69
CA LEU A 145 21.90 -13.64 11.29
C LEU A 145 20.78 -13.17 10.35
N VAL A 146 19.54 -13.23 10.82
CA VAL A 146 18.38 -12.68 10.11
C VAL A 146 17.83 -11.48 10.88
N VAL A 147 17.84 -10.31 10.25
CA VAL A 147 17.28 -9.08 10.83
C VAL A 147 15.94 -8.78 10.19
N VAL A 148 14.91 -8.56 11.01
CA VAL A 148 13.59 -8.11 10.55
C VAL A 148 13.63 -6.59 10.36
N GLY A 149 13.77 -6.20 9.11
CA GLY A 149 13.72 -4.83 8.63
C GLY A 149 12.29 -4.30 8.52
N SER A 150 12.08 -3.41 7.56
CA SER A 150 10.78 -2.84 7.22
C SER A 150 10.87 -2.16 5.86
N LEU A 151 9.75 -2.07 5.14
CA LEU A 151 9.61 -1.15 4.00
C LEU A 151 10.04 0.28 4.38
N LEU A 152 9.75 0.71 5.62
CA LEU A 152 10.11 2.02 6.16
C LEU A 152 11.62 2.20 6.42
N GLY A 153 12.46 1.20 6.17
CA GLY A 153 13.92 1.36 6.09
C GLY A 153 14.43 1.80 4.71
N LYS A 154 13.52 2.11 3.78
CA LYS A 154 13.84 2.47 2.38
C LYS A 154 13.01 3.64 1.83
N ILE A 155 11.98 4.07 2.56
CA ILE A 155 11.10 5.17 2.20
C ILE A 155 10.87 6.05 3.44
N ALA A 156 10.32 7.24 3.25
CA ALA A 156 9.85 8.08 4.33
C ALA A 156 8.34 7.90 4.56
N ALA A 157 7.89 8.09 5.79
CA ALA A 157 6.48 8.21 6.12
C ALA A 157 6.32 9.20 7.28
N PRO A 158 5.29 10.06 7.24
CA PRO A 158 5.06 11.02 8.29
C PRO A 158 4.65 10.32 9.59
N PHE A 159 4.83 11.05 10.68
CA PHE A 159 4.43 10.68 12.03
C PHE A 159 5.16 9.50 12.68
N MET A 160 6.21 8.95 12.06
CA MET A 160 6.96 7.80 12.58
C MET A 160 8.47 8.06 12.57
N SER A 161 8.88 9.28 12.92
CA SER A 161 10.26 9.77 12.76
C SER A 161 11.31 8.87 13.43
N SER A 162 11.11 8.48 14.70
CA SER A 162 12.04 7.61 15.43
C SER A 162 12.21 6.24 14.75
N TYR A 163 11.11 5.66 14.28
CA TYR A 163 11.10 4.35 13.65
C TYR A 163 11.68 4.36 12.23
N VAL A 164 11.29 5.34 11.40
CA VAL A 164 11.83 5.49 10.03
C VAL A 164 13.33 5.71 10.09
N THR A 165 13.81 6.67 10.89
CA THR A 165 15.24 6.95 11.04
C THR A 165 16.00 5.70 11.51
N SER A 166 15.49 5.01 12.53
CA SER A 166 16.12 3.78 13.04
C SER A 166 16.16 2.65 12.00
N LYS A 167 15.07 2.44 11.24
CA LYS A 167 15.02 1.36 10.24
C LYS A 167 15.87 1.65 9.00
N TRP A 168 16.08 2.93 8.64
CA TRP A 168 17.09 3.31 7.65
C TRP A 168 18.51 3.01 8.14
N ALA A 169 18.81 3.36 9.40
CA ALA A 169 20.11 3.05 10.01
C ALA A 169 20.38 1.54 10.10
N VAL A 170 19.38 0.76 10.51
CA VAL A 170 19.44 -0.72 10.52
C VAL A 170 19.66 -1.28 9.13
N HIS A 171 18.99 -0.75 8.10
CA HIS A 171 19.22 -1.18 6.73
C HIS A 171 20.67 -0.90 6.29
N GLY A 172 21.19 0.30 6.56
CA GLY A 172 22.60 0.63 6.30
C GLY A 172 23.56 -0.34 7.00
N LEU A 173 23.35 -0.57 8.30
CA LEU A 173 24.14 -1.51 9.09
C LEU A 173 24.15 -2.91 8.49
N VAL A 174 22.98 -3.48 8.18
CA VAL A 174 22.88 -4.82 7.61
C VAL A 174 23.57 -4.91 6.24
N ARG A 175 23.47 -3.88 5.41
CA ARG A 175 24.19 -3.84 4.12
C ARG A 175 25.70 -3.84 4.30
N THR A 176 26.21 -3.13 5.30
CA THR A 176 27.64 -3.15 5.67
C THR A 176 28.06 -4.54 6.13
N LEU A 177 27.34 -5.14 7.08
CA LEU A 177 27.64 -6.49 7.59
C LEU A 177 27.60 -7.56 6.49
N GLN A 178 26.70 -7.43 5.51
CA GLN A 178 26.64 -8.32 4.35
C GLN A 178 27.86 -8.21 3.43
N ILE A 179 28.51 -7.05 3.37
CA ILE A 179 29.74 -6.86 2.60
C ILE A 179 30.91 -7.48 3.37
N GLU A 180 30.99 -7.23 4.68
CA GLU A 180 32.02 -7.78 5.57
C GLU A 180 31.96 -9.31 5.62
N ALA A 181 30.77 -9.89 5.73
CA ALA A 181 30.54 -11.34 5.77
C ALA A 181 31.02 -12.09 4.50
N ARG A 182 31.34 -11.39 3.41
CA ARG A 182 31.96 -12.02 2.23
C ARG A 182 33.33 -12.62 2.52
N SER A 183 34.00 -12.15 3.58
CA SER A 183 35.26 -12.73 4.06
C SER A 183 35.08 -14.04 4.84
N THR A 184 33.85 -14.36 5.25
CA THR A 184 33.52 -15.56 6.05
C THR A 184 32.31 -16.28 5.42
N PRO A 185 32.50 -17.09 4.36
CA PRO A 185 31.41 -17.59 3.49
C PRO A 185 30.32 -18.40 4.21
N GLU A 186 30.64 -19.02 5.35
CA GLU A 186 29.71 -19.81 6.17
C GLU A 186 28.90 -18.96 7.16
N ILE A 187 29.21 -17.65 7.28
CA ILE A 187 28.40 -16.68 8.01
C ILE A 187 27.52 -15.92 7.02
N SER A 188 26.21 -15.98 7.23
CA SER A 188 25.24 -15.24 6.44
C SER A 188 24.55 -14.15 7.24
N VAL A 189 24.29 -13.02 6.58
CA VAL A 189 23.47 -11.92 7.13
C VAL A 189 22.34 -11.64 6.14
N SER A 190 21.09 -11.82 6.56
CA SER A 190 19.90 -11.62 5.72
C SER A 190 18.99 -10.52 6.29
N LEU A 191 18.41 -9.71 5.42
CA LEU A 191 17.39 -8.72 5.77
C LEU A 191 16.01 -9.21 5.29
N VAL A 192 15.02 -9.27 6.18
CA VAL A 192 13.63 -9.51 5.80
C VAL A 192 12.85 -8.21 5.97
N SER A 193 12.34 -7.65 4.87
CA SER A 193 11.70 -6.33 4.81
C SER A 193 10.20 -6.47 4.55
N PRO A 194 9.37 -6.62 5.59
CA PRO A 194 7.92 -6.65 5.44
C PRO A 194 7.30 -5.28 5.17
N GLY A 195 6.13 -5.28 4.52
CA GLY A 195 5.23 -4.12 4.40
C GLY A 195 4.30 -3.99 5.61
N GLY A 196 2.99 -3.84 5.38
CA GLY A 196 1.98 -3.93 6.44
C GLY A 196 1.81 -5.37 6.90
N VAL A 197 1.85 -5.61 8.21
CA VAL A 197 1.72 -6.96 8.81
C VAL A 197 0.69 -6.92 9.93
N ASP A 198 -0.20 -7.90 10.01
CA ASP A 198 -1.20 -7.99 11.08
C ASP A 198 -0.59 -8.40 12.43
N THR A 199 0.09 -7.47 13.08
CA THR A 199 0.75 -7.67 14.39
C THR A 199 0.24 -6.67 15.42
N PRO A 200 0.41 -6.95 16.73
CA PRO A 200 0.05 -6.01 17.79
C PRO A 200 0.84 -4.70 17.81
N VAL A 201 1.94 -4.58 17.05
CA VAL A 201 2.87 -3.44 17.09
C VAL A 201 2.17 -2.09 16.92
N TYR A 202 1.12 -2.03 16.10
CA TYR A 202 0.39 -0.80 15.81
C TYR A 202 -0.45 -0.30 17.00
N ARG A 203 -1.06 -1.23 17.75
CA ARG A 203 -1.86 -0.92 18.93
C ARG A 203 -0.99 -0.69 20.17
N GLN A 204 0.15 -1.37 20.23
CA GLN A 204 1.09 -1.23 21.34
C GLN A 204 2.09 -0.09 21.18
N ALA A 205 2.25 0.49 20.00
CA ALA A 205 3.13 1.62 19.77
C ALA A 205 2.78 2.81 20.68
N GLY A 206 3.79 3.63 20.99
CA GLY A 206 3.53 4.95 21.54
C GLY A 206 2.67 5.76 20.57
N SER A 207 1.75 6.58 21.08
CA SER A 207 0.92 7.45 20.25
C SER A 207 0.75 8.82 20.89
N TYR A 208 1.07 9.84 20.11
CA TYR A 208 0.93 11.27 20.39
C TYR A 208 0.11 11.96 19.29
N LEU A 209 -0.56 11.16 18.43
CA LEU A 209 -1.52 11.64 17.42
C LEU A 209 -2.97 11.61 17.91
N GLY A 210 -3.23 11.04 19.08
CA GLY A 210 -4.58 10.79 19.59
C GLY A 210 -5.26 9.56 19.01
N VAL A 211 -4.60 8.78 18.14
CA VAL A 211 -5.15 7.56 17.52
C VAL A 211 -4.09 6.45 17.41
N HIS A 212 -4.51 5.19 17.35
CA HIS A 212 -3.58 4.10 17.03
C HIS A 212 -3.13 4.13 15.57
N GLY A 213 -1.92 3.64 15.32
CA GLY A 213 -1.51 3.24 13.98
C GLY A 213 -2.30 2.04 13.47
N ARG A 214 -2.15 1.71 12.19
CA ARG A 214 -2.63 0.44 11.62
C ARG A 214 -1.75 0.00 10.45
N PRO A 215 -1.71 -1.30 10.12
CA PRO A 215 -0.97 -1.76 8.97
C PRO A 215 -1.60 -1.21 7.68
N PRO A 216 -0.80 -0.59 6.79
CA PRO A 216 -1.29 -0.18 5.49
C PRO A 216 -1.55 -1.42 4.61
N PRO A 217 -2.63 -1.43 3.80
CA PRO A 217 -2.86 -2.51 2.85
C PRO A 217 -1.82 -2.50 1.71
N PRO A 218 -1.48 -3.66 1.11
CA PRO A 218 -1.91 -5.01 1.48
C PRO A 218 -1.29 -5.46 2.82
N ILE A 219 -2.07 -6.22 3.60
CA ILE A 219 -1.67 -6.68 4.94
C ILE A 219 -1.28 -8.16 4.85
N SER A 220 -0.04 -8.47 5.22
CA SER A 220 0.45 -9.84 5.38
C SER A 220 0.23 -10.36 6.79
N SER A 221 0.22 -11.67 6.95
CA SER A 221 0.21 -12.34 8.25
C SER A 221 1.61 -12.38 8.88
N PRO A 222 1.72 -12.41 10.23
CA PRO A 222 2.99 -12.68 10.91
C PRO A 222 3.68 -13.97 10.46
N GLU A 223 2.89 -15.00 10.12
CA GLU A 223 3.33 -16.33 9.70
C GLU A 223 4.02 -16.29 8.33
N GLU A 224 3.48 -15.52 7.37
CA GLU A 224 4.12 -15.31 6.06
C GLU A 224 5.50 -14.64 6.22
N VAL A 225 5.63 -13.71 7.17
CA VAL A 225 6.93 -13.08 7.46
C VAL A 225 7.85 -14.08 8.17
N ALA A 226 7.34 -14.86 9.12
CA ALA A 226 8.10 -15.90 9.79
C ALA A 226 8.60 -16.98 8.81
N GLU A 227 7.82 -17.32 7.79
CA GLU A 227 8.25 -18.18 6.70
C GLU A 227 9.45 -17.61 5.95
N ALA A 228 9.38 -16.34 5.57
CA ALA A 228 10.47 -15.66 4.89
C ALA A 228 11.73 -15.59 5.78
N VAL A 229 11.57 -15.43 7.09
CA VAL A 229 12.67 -15.47 8.07
C VAL A 229 13.32 -16.84 8.10
N VAL A 230 12.55 -17.91 8.35
CA VAL A 230 13.08 -19.29 8.42
C VAL A 230 13.71 -19.70 7.08
N ARG A 231 13.10 -19.33 5.94
CA ARG A 231 13.68 -19.55 4.62
C ARG A 231 15.01 -18.81 4.42
N SER A 232 15.17 -17.63 5.00
CA SER A 232 16.43 -16.86 4.95
C SER A 232 17.53 -17.48 5.80
N MET A 233 17.19 -18.28 6.81
CA MET A 233 18.16 -19.01 7.62
C MET A 233 18.78 -20.18 6.84
N THR A 234 17.97 -20.90 6.05
CA THR A 234 18.45 -22.07 5.29
C THR A 234 18.91 -21.72 3.88
N HIS A 235 18.34 -20.68 3.28
CA HIS A 235 18.75 -20.15 1.99
C HIS A 235 19.07 -18.67 2.20
N PRO A 236 20.32 -18.31 2.50
CA PRO A 236 20.69 -16.92 2.71
C PRO A 236 20.33 -16.02 1.53
N SER A 237 19.87 -14.81 1.83
CA SER A 237 19.62 -13.81 0.78
C SER A 237 19.86 -12.42 1.30
N ARG A 238 20.40 -11.56 0.43
CA ARG A 238 20.70 -10.17 0.77
C ARG A 238 19.48 -9.41 1.30
N GLU A 239 18.33 -9.60 0.65
CA GLU A 239 17.07 -9.03 1.13
C GLU A 239 15.91 -9.89 0.64
N ARG A 240 14.94 -10.17 1.51
CA ARG A 240 13.62 -10.66 1.12
C ARG A 240 12.58 -9.62 1.45
N SER A 241 11.91 -9.12 0.42
CA SER A 241 10.74 -8.26 0.62
C SER A 241 9.50 -9.12 0.81
N VAL A 242 8.75 -8.89 1.89
CA VAL A 242 7.45 -9.53 2.13
C VAL A 242 6.36 -8.49 1.88
N GLY A 243 5.66 -8.66 0.77
CA GLY A 243 4.70 -7.69 0.23
C GLY A 243 5.00 -7.36 -1.23
N LEU A 244 4.10 -7.74 -2.14
CA LEU A 244 4.27 -7.59 -3.59
C LEU A 244 4.35 -6.12 -4.04
N ALA A 245 3.74 -5.20 -3.27
CA ALA A 245 3.76 -3.77 -3.56
C ALA A 245 5.07 -3.08 -3.14
N ASN A 246 5.85 -3.66 -2.24
CA ASN A 246 7.02 -2.99 -1.63
C ASN A 246 8.06 -2.51 -2.66
N PRO A 247 8.49 -3.31 -3.66
CA PRO A 247 9.47 -2.84 -4.64
C PRO A 247 8.96 -1.65 -5.46
N LEU A 248 7.67 -1.62 -5.78
CA LEU A 248 7.04 -0.52 -6.52
C LEU A 248 6.98 0.76 -5.68
N VAL A 249 6.64 0.66 -4.40
CA VAL A 249 6.62 1.82 -3.50
C VAL A 249 8.03 2.40 -3.33
N VAL A 250 9.05 1.54 -3.17
CA VAL A 250 10.46 1.97 -3.11
C VAL A 250 10.89 2.63 -4.42
N LEU A 251 10.51 2.07 -5.57
CA LEU A 251 10.80 2.67 -6.86
C LEU A 251 10.14 4.04 -7.00
N GLY A 252 8.86 4.18 -6.62
CA GLY A 252 8.14 5.45 -6.64
C GLY A 252 8.80 6.51 -5.76
N PHE A 253 9.19 6.14 -4.53
CA PHE A 253 9.93 7.01 -3.61
C PHE A 253 11.24 7.53 -4.24
N ARG A 254 11.97 6.68 -4.97
CA ARG A 254 13.27 7.03 -5.57
C ARG A 254 13.15 7.78 -6.89
N ALA A 255 12.17 7.42 -7.72
CA ALA A 255 12.03 7.94 -9.08
C ALA A 255 11.16 9.20 -9.15
N LEU A 256 10.19 9.35 -8.25
CA LEU A 256 9.20 10.43 -8.25
C LEU A 256 9.05 11.04 -6.83
N PRO A 257 10.13 11.56 -6.21
CA PRO A 257 10.11 11.99 -4.81
C PRO A 257 9.06 13.08 -4.54
N ALA A 258 8.94 14.09 -5.41
CA ALA A 258 7.94 15.16 -5.23
C ALA A 258 6.48 14.63 -5.23
N VAL A 259 6.18 13.64 -6.08
CA VAL A 259 4.84 13.00 -6.10
C VAL A 259 4.64 12.18 -4.84
N PHE A 260 5.66 11.42 -4.44
CA PHE A 260 5.62 10.63 -3.22
C PHE A 260 5.35 11.52 -1.99
N ASP A 261 6.07 12.63 -1.85
CA ASP A 261 5.96 13.54 -0.70
C ASP A 261 4.56 14.16 -0.57
N VAL A 262 3.94 14.52 -1.70
CA VAL A 262 2.55 15.01 -1.73
C VAL A 262 1.56 13.91 -1.35
N MET A 263 1.80 12.67 -1.79
CA MET A 263 0.85 11.56 -1.64
C MET A 263 0.95 10.83 -0.30
N VAL A 264 2.13 10.76 0.30
CA VAL A 264 2.40 9.90 1.46
C VAL A 264 1.60 10.34 2.70
N THR A 265 1.40 11.65 2.89
CA THR A 265 0.65 12.17 4.04
C THR A 265 -0.85 11.84 3.97
N PRO A 266 -1.57 12.13 2.87
CA PRO A 266 -2.95 11.67 2.69
C PRO A 266 -3.09 10.14 2.79
N LEU A 267 -2.15 9.39 2.20
CA LEU A 267 -2.16 7.93 2.24
C LEU A 267 -1.99 7.42 3.67
N MET A 268 -1.10 8.02 4.45
CA MET A 268 -0.89 7.65 5.86
C MET A 268 -2.15 7.94 6.69
N ARG A 269 -2.77 9.11 6.53
CA ARG A 269 -4.01 9.47 7.24
C ARG A 269 -5.17 8.53 6.91
N ARG A 270 -5.29 8.12 5.64
CA ARG A 270 -6.38 7.24 5.19
C ARG A 270 -6.09 5.76 5.44
N GLY A 271 -4.82 5.36 5.38
CA GLY A 271 -4.35 3.98 5.22
C GLY A 271 -3.52 3.43 6.38
N GLY A 272 -2.74 4.28 7.07
CA GLY A 272 -1.79 3.88 8.12
C GLY A 272 -2.15 4.33 9.53
N LEU A 273 -3.24 5.09 9.69
CA LEU A 273 -3.83 5.44 10.98
C LEU A 273 -5.22 4.80 11.12
N SER A 274 -5.53 4.36 12.34
CA SER A 274 -6.86 3.87 12.71
C SER A 274 -7.82 5.03 13.00
N ARG A 275 -9.09 4.69 13.25
CA ARG A 275 -10.10 5.63 13.76
C ARG A 275 -10.29 5.50 15.28
N GLU A 276 -9.53 4.62 15.92
CA GLU A 276 -9.65 4.34 17.34
C GLU A 276 -8.81 5.35 18.12
N GLU A 277 -9.50 6.17 18.92
CA GLU A 277 -8.87 7.21 19.72
C GLU A 277 -8.12 6.60 20.90
N VAL A 278 -6.95 7.16 21.19
CA VAL A 278 -6.12 6.76 22.33
C VAL A 278 -5.49 8.01 22.94
N PRO A 279 -5.51 8.17 24.27
CA PRO A 279 -4.77 9.24 24.93
C PRO A 279 -3.28 9.20 24.58
N ALA A 280 -2.60 10.33 24.71
CA ALA A 280 -1.15 10.38 24.55
C ALA A 280 -0.48 9.35 25.47
N THR A 281 0.33 8.46 24.89
CA THR A 281 0.91 7.33 25.62
C THR A 281 2.28 6.94 25.04
N PRO A 282 3.26 6.56 25.87
CA PRO A 282 4.50 5.94 25.39
C PRO A 282 4.26 4.53 24.84
N GLY A 283 3.06 3.96 25.01
CA GLY A 283 2.75 2.60 24.57
C GLY A 283 3.69 1.61 25.24
N ASN A 284 4.26 0.70 24.45
CA ASN A 284 5.26 -0.26 24.91
C ASN A 284 6.71 0.19 24.72
N VAL A 285 6.96 1.47 24.41
CA VAL A 285 8.33 1.95 24.11
C VAL A 285 9.20 1.87 25.37
N LEU A 286 8.74 2.48 26.47
CA LEU A 286 9.49 2.55 27.72
C LEU A 286 9.39 1.24 28.51
N ASP A 287 8.17 0.77 28.74
CA ASP A 287 7.88 -0.43 29.52
C ASP A 287 7.13 -1.47 28.68
N PRO A 288 7.33 -2.78 28.91
CA PRO A 288 6.53 -3.80 28.23
C PRO A 288 5.06 -3.73 28.64
N VAL A 289 4.15 -4.06 27.72
CA VAL A 289 2.71 -4.17 27.97
C VAL A 289 2.25 -5.63 27.73
N PRO A 290 2.47 -6.56 28.68
CA PRO A 290 2.25 -7.99 28.45
C PRO A 290 0.85 -8.36 27.93
N ARG A 291 -0.19 -7.67 28.39
CA ARG A 291 -1.59 -7.92 27.99
C ARG A 291 -1.86 -7.67 26.50
N GLY A 292 -1.03 -6.84 25.86
CA GLY A 292 -1.12 -6.54 24.44
C GLY A 292 -0.39 -7.56 23.56
N GLU A 293 0.44 -8.43 24.15
CA GLU A 293 1.32 -9.35 23.42
C GLU A 293 0.54 -10.53 22.86
N ARG A 294 0.55 -10.66 21.54
CA ARG A 294 -0.23 -11.66 20.79
C ARG A 294 0.47 -12.01 19.50
N LEU A 295 0.04 -13.09 18.87
CA LEU A 295 0.50 -13.46 17.52
C LEU A 295 0.01 -12.44 16.48
N HIS A 296 -1.30 -12.15 16.47
CA HIS A 296 -1.94 -11.23 15.52
C HIS A 296 -2.39 -9.91 16.16
N GLY A 297 -2.47 -8.85 15.35
CA GLY A 297 -2.98 -7.54 15.74
C GLY A 297 -4.50 -7.35 15.62
N GLY A 298 -5.20 -8.28 14.98
CA GLY A 298 -6.65 -8.23 14.76
C GLY A 298 -7.06 -7.29 13.63
N TRP A 299 -6.17 -7.01 12.68
CA TRP A 299 -6.44 -6.13 11.54
C TRP A 299 -6.99 -6.86 10.32
N THR A 300 -6.84 -8.18 10.27
CA THR A 300 -7.49 -9.06 9.29
C THR A 300 -8.65 -9.80 9.95
N ARG A 301 -9.79 -9.93 9.26
CA ARG A 301 -10.85 -10.87 9.70
C ARG A 301 -10.28 -12.27 9.49
N SER A 302 -9.72 -12.88 10.54
CA SER A 302 -9.33 -14.28 10.49
C SER A 302 -10.55 -15.10 10.09
N THR A 303 -10.46 -15.74 8.93
CA THR A 303 -11.34 -16.81 8.47
C THR A 303 -11.43 -17.85 9.59
N ARG A 304 -12.60 -17.89 10.22
CA ARG A 304 -12.97 -18.96 11.13
C ARG A 304 -12.93 -20.26 10.34
N THR A 305 -11.99 -21.13 10.66
CA THR A 305 -11.88 -22.48 10.10
C THR A 305 -13.20 -23.22 10.35
N SER A 306 -13.99 -23.41 9.30
CA SER A 306 -15.02 -24.45 9.25
C SER A 306 -14.68 -25.37 8.10
N SER A 307 -14.26 -26.57 8.47
CA SER A 307 -14.24 -27.76 7.65
C SER A 307 -15.59 -27.97 6.96
N ASN A 308 -15.61 -28.02 5.64
CA ASN A 308 -16.32 -29.08 4.93
C ASN A 308 -15.85 -29.20 3.48
N GLU A 309 -15.57 -30.44 3.09
CA GLU A 309 -15.32 -30.91 1.73
C GLU A 309 -16.59 -30.86 0.88
N SER A 310 -16.44 -30.59 -0.42
CA SER A 310 -16.99 -31.42 -1.51
C SER A 310 -16.63 -30.85 -2.90
N GLU A 311 -16.09 -31.72 -3.75
CA GLU A 311 -15.68 -31.55 -5.16
C GLU A 311 -16.85 -31.15 -6.09
N GLY A 312 -16.69 -30.18 -7.01
CA GLY A 312 -16.48 -30.38 -8.46
C GLY A 312 -17.72 -29.92 -9.30
N PRO A 313 -17.68 -29.71 -10.64
CA PRO A 313 -16.58 -29.76 -11.60
C PRO A 313 -16.36 -28.48 -12.44
N SER A 314 -15.25 -28.50 -13.16
CA SER A 314 -14.74 -27.57 -14.17
C SER A 314 -15.73 -27.12 -15.24
N HIS A 315 -15.83 -25.79 -15.41
CA HIS A 315 -16.27 -25.16 -16.66
C HIS A 315 -15.14 -24.33 -17.26
N MET A 316 -14.86 -24.62 -18.53
CA MET A 316 -14.00 -23.88 -19.45
C MET A 316 -14.37 -22.39 -19.45
N SER A 317 -13.43 -21.50 -19.10
CA SER A 317 -13.65 -20.05 -19.09
C SER A 317 -12.58 -19.30 -19.89
N THR A 318 -13.05 -18.62 -20.93
CA THR A 318 -12.53 -17.41 -21.59
C THR A 318 -11.88 -16.45 -20.56
N PRO A 319 -10.86 -15.63 -20.89
CA PRO A 319 -10.07 -14.94 -19.87
C PRO A 319 -10.86 -13.85 -19.12
N GLU A 320 -11.49 -14.23 -18.02
CA GLU A 320 -12.06 -13.35 -17.00
C GLU A 320 -10.98 -12.89 -16.02
N ASN A 321 -10.65 -11.59 -16.04
CA ASN A 321 -10.44 -10.77 -14.83
C ASN A 321 -10.01 -9.35 -15.21
N ALA A 322 -10.96 -8.55 -15.72
CA ALA A 322 -10.89 -7.10 -15.66
C ALA A 322 -11.93 -6.63 -14.64
N LEU A 323 -11.53 -5.82 -13.67
CA LEU A 323 -12.45 -5.32 -12.64
C LEU A 323 -13.46 -4.37 -13.29
N VAL A 324 -14.74 -4.64 -13.08
CA VAL A 324 -15.87 -3.91 -13.67
C VAL A 324 -16.29 -2.79 -12.73
N VAL A 325 -16.50 -1.58 -13.26
CA VAL A 325 -17.19 -0.50 -12.54
C VAL A 325 -18.59 -0.38 -13.09
N GLU A 326 -19.59 -0.35 -12.22
CA GLU A 326 -20.99 -0.25 -12.58
C GLU A 326 -21.65 0.97 -11.91
N ARG A 327 -22.68 1.52 -12.56
CA ARG A 327 -23.48 2.63 -12.04
C ARG A 327 -24.91 2.56 -12.59
N GLU A 328 -25.89 2.70 -11.71
CA GLU A 328 -27.29 2.93 -12.10
C GLU A 328 -27.47 4.36 -12.62
N VAL A 329 -28.19 4.49 -13.73
CA VAL A 329 -28.51 5.77 -14.39
C VAL A 329 -30.02 5.92 -14.48
N GLN A 330 -30.54 7.06 -14.03
CA GLN A 330 -31.97 7.39 -14.05
C GLN A 330 -32.39 7.93 -15.42
N ALA A 331 -32.01 7.22 -16.48
CA ALA A 331 -32.39 7.50 -17.85
C ALA A 331 -32.48 6.19 -18.66
N GLY A 332 -33.30 6.18 -19.72
CA GLY A 332 -33.39 5.05 -20.63
C GLY A 332 -32.09 4.82 -21.41
N ALA A 333 -31.89 3.60 -21.92
CA ALA A 333 -30.67 3.21 -22.64
C ALA A 333 -30.38 4.12 -23.85
N ASP A 334 -31.40 4.60 -24.55
CA ASP A 334 -31.25 5.52 -25.68
C ASP A 334 -30.69 6.89 -25.28
N ALA A 335 -31.02 7.37 -24.08
CA ALA A 335 -30.46 8.64 -23.58
C ALA A 335 -28.96 8.49 -23.29
N VAL A 336 -28.55 7.37 -22.68
CA VAL A 336 -27.13 7.04 -22.50
C VAL A 336 -26.43 6.88 -23.84
N TRP A 337 -27.03 6.13 -24.77
CA TRP A 337 -26.48 5.92 -26.11
C TRP A 337 -26.31 7.23 -26.88
N SER A 338 -27.24 8.18 -26.74
CA SER A 338 -27.12 9.49 -27.37
C SER A 338 -25.84 10.24 -26.95
N VAL A 339 -25.41 10.08 -25.69
CA VAL A 339 -24.18 10.70 -25.18
C VAL A 339 -22.97 9.97 -25.76
N LEU A 340 -22.97 8.64 -25.78
CA LEU A 340 -21.88 7.83 -26.34
C LEU A 340 -21.72 8.06 -27.87
N ALA A 341 -22.83 8.21 -28.58
CA ALA A 341 -22.87 8.48 -30.01
C ALA A 341 -22.50 9.94 -30.36
N ASP A 342 -22.53 10.84 -29.39
CA ASP A 342 -22.05 12.21 -29.55
C ASP A 342 -20.55 12.30 -29.21
N GLY A 343 -19.71 12.14 -30.24
CA GLY A 343 -18.26 12.17 -30.09
C GLY A 343 -17.70 13.50 -29.55
N TRP A 344 -18.43 14.60 -29.64
CA TRP A 344 -18.02 15.89 -29.06
C TRP A 344 -18.19 15.95 -27.55
N SER A 345 -19.13 15.17 -27.00
CA SER A 345 -19.32 15.03 -25.54
C SER A 345 -18.20 14.23 -24.85
N TYR A 346 -17.33 13.59 -25.63
CA TYR A 346 -16.28 12.69 -25.12
C TYR A 346 -15.39 13.34 -24.06
N ALA A 347 -14.93 14.58 -24.30
CA ALA A 347 -14.11 15.31 -23.32
C ALA A 347 -14.87 15.66 -22.03
N THR A 348 -16.20 15.70 -22.08
CA THR A 348 -17.04 16.04 -20.92
C THR A 348 -17.14 14.88 -19.95
N TRP A 349 -17.25 13.65 -20.43
CA TRP A 349 -17.38 12.47 -19.56
C TRP A 349 -16.08 11.68 -19.37
N VAL A 350 -15.14 11.70 -20.33
CA VAL A 350 -13.85 11.01 -20.17
C VAL A 350 -12.89 11.85 -19.35
N VAL A 351 -12.47 11.29 -18.21
CA VAL A 351 -11.53 11.94 -17.30
C VAL A 351 -10.15 12.04 -17.93
N GLY A 352 -9.57 13.24 -17.93
CA GLY A 352 -8.22 13.53 -18.42
C GLY A 352 -8.16 14.03 -19.86
N THR A 353 -9.27 13.96 -20.61
CA THR A 353 -9.38 14.59 -21.92
C THR A 353 -9.74 16.06 -21.76
N ALA A 354 -8.95 16.95 -22.35
CA ALA A 354 -9.10 18.40 -22.25
C ALA A 354 -10.07 18.95 -23.31
N SER A 355 -9.97 18.47 -24.55
CA SER A 355 -10.83 18.91 -25.65
C SER A 355 -10.92 17.88 -26.78
N VAL A 356 -12.03 17.89 -27.52
CA VAL A 356 -12.19 17.19 -28.79
C VAL A 356 -11.83 18.15 -29.93
N ARG A 357 -11.01 17.70 -30.87
CA ARG A 357 -10.53 18.48 -32.02
C ARG A 357 -11.27 18.13 -33.30
N ALA A 358 -11.60 16.85 -33.48
CA ALA A 358 -12.37 16.34 -34.61
C ALA A 358 -13.02 15.01 -34.25
N VAL A 359 -14.11 14.68 -34.94
CA VAL A 359 -14.81 13.40 -34.87
C VAL A 359 -15.01 12.92 -36.31
N ASP A 360 -14.63 11.68 -36.62
CA ASP A 360 -14.81 11.11 -37.95
C ASP A 360 -16.31 10.99 -38.30
N ASP A 361 -16.64 11.20 -39.58
CA ASP A 361 -18.01 11.01 -40.08
C ASP A 361 -18.50 9.57 -39.84
N GLY A 362 -19.71 9.44 -39.31
CA GLY A 362 -20.31 8.13 -39.01
C GLY A 362 -19.96 7.54 -37.64
N TRP A 363 -19.30 8.30 -36.76
CA TRP A 363 -19.16 7.93 -35.35
C TRP A 363 -20.53 7.62 -34.70
N PRO A 364 -20.69 6.58 -33.85
CA PRO A 364 -19.67 5.69 -33.29
C PRO A 364 -19.52 4.35 -34.03
N SER A 365 -19.63 4.30 -35.36
CA SER A 365 -19.49 3.04 -36.12
C SER A 365 -18.08 2.45 -36.00
N ALA A 366 -17.96 1.12 -36.01
CA ALA A 366 -16.65 0.45 -35.93
C ALA A 366 -15.67 0.98 -37.00
N GLY A 367 -14.46 1.32 -36.59
CA GLY A 367 -13.41 1.91 -37.42
C GLY A 367 -13.32 3.44 -37.39
N THR A 368 -14.34 4.14 -36.90
CA THR A 368 -14.35 5.62 -36.75
C THR A 368 -13.56 6.07 -35.52
N ARG A 369 -13.09 7.33 -35.51
CA ARG A 369 -12.23 7.87 -34.45
C ARG A 369 -12.70 9.23 -33.90
N ILE A 370 -12.33 9.46 -32.65
CA ILE A 370 -12.33 10.78 -32.00
C ILE A 370 -10.88 11.25 -31.87
N HIS A 371 -10.61 12.45 -32.36
CA HIS A 371 -9.32 13.12 -32.25
C HIS A 371 -9.40 14.11 -31.10
N HIS A 372 -8.63 13.87 -30.03
CA HIS A 372 -8.73 14.67 -28.80
C HIS A 372 -7.35 15.10 -28.31
N SER A 373 -7.34 15.92 -27.26
CA SER A 373 -6.14 16.34 -26.55
C SER A 373 -6.24 15.92 -25.09
N VAL A 374 -5.15 15.38 -24.54
CA VAL A 374 -5.07 14.86 -23.16
C VAL A 374 -4.01 15.67 -22.40
N GLY A 375 -4.28 15.98 -21.12
CA GLY A 375 -3.33 16.65 -20.23
C GLY A 375 -3.80 18.00 -19.70
N MET A 376 -2.90 18.70 -19.03
CA MET A 376 -3.11 20.02 -18.44
C MET A 376 -2.22 21.03 -19.16
N TRP A 377 -2.76 22.20 -19.51
CA TRP A 377 -1.98 23.29 -20.11
C TRP A 377 -0.75 23.61 -19.24
N PRO A 378 0.47 23.75 -19.80
CA PRO A 378 0.82 23.79 -21.23
C PRO A 378 1.16 22.44 -21.88
N LEU A 379 1.08 21.31 -21.16
CA LEU A 379 1.47 19.97 -21.62
C LEU A 379 0.27 19.20 -22.21
N LEU A 380 -0.30 19.71 -23.30
CA LEU A 380 -1.37 19.02 -24.04
C LEU A 380 -0.77 18.10 -25.11
N LEU A 381 -1.15 16.83 -25.09
CA LEU A 381 -0.76 15.84 -26.10
C LEU A 381 -1.94 15.53 -27.01
N HIS A 382 -1.68 15.43 -28.32
CA HIS A 382 -2.70 15.03 -29.28
C HIS A 382 -2.82 13.51 -29.33
N ASP A 383 -4.03 13.01 -29.12
CA ASP A 383 -4.30 11.57 -29.13
C ASP A 383 -5.58 11.24 -29.92
N THR A 384 -5.81 9.94 -30.10
CA THR A 384 -6.96 9.39 -30.83
C THR A 384 -7.58 8.22 -30.09
N THR A 385 -8.91 8.14 -30.11
CA THR A 385 -9.66 6.99 -29.62
C THR A 385 -10.50 6.43 -30.76
N ALA A 386 -10.39 5.14 -31.04
CA ALA A 386 -11.11 4.47 -32.12
C ALA A 386 -12.24 3.59 -31.60
N ALA A 387 -13.40 3.59 -32.26
CA ALA A 387 -14.45 2.61 -31.99
C ALA A 387 -14.06 1.27 -32.64
N LEU A 388 -13.91 0.22 -31.83
CA LEU A 388 -13.62 -1.13 -32.31
C LEU A 388 -14.89 -1.90 -32.62
N GLU A 389 -15.88 -1.81 -31.73
CA GLU A 389 -17.20 -2.44 -31.88
C GLU A 389 -18.27 -1.47 -31.40
N SER A 390 -19.42 -1.48 -32.05
CA SER A 390 -20.55 -0.61 -31.72
C SER A 390 -21.86 -1.35 -31.97
N ARG A 391 -22.63 -1.56 -30.90
CA ARG A 391 -23.95 -2.20 -30.92
C ARG A 391 -24.93 -1.28 -30.19
N ALA A 392 -25.63 -0.44 -30.94
CA ALA A 392 -26.61 0.47 -30.36
C ALA A 392 -27.84 -0.30 -29.81
N PRO A 393 -28.41 0.09 -28.65
CA PRO A 393 -27.90 1.03 -27.63
C PRO A 393 -27.08 0.35 -26.52
N THR A 394 -26.65 -0.90 -26.71
CA THR A 394 -26.22 -1.79 -25.63
C THR A 394 -24.71 -1.85 -25.38
N GLN A 395 -23.86 -1.55 -26.36
CA GLN A 395 -22.41 -1.69 -26.18
C GLN A 395 -21.57 -0.83 -27.13
N LEU A 396 -20.49 -0.26 -26.58
CA LEU A 396 -19.44 0.42 -27.33
C LEU A 396 -18.07 -0.02 -26.82
N VAL A 397 -17.20 -0.48 -27.71
CA VAL A 397 -15.81 -0.88 -27.41
C VAL A 397 -14.85 0.11 -28.06
N LEU A 398 -13.93 0.66 -27.28
CA LEU A 398 -13.01 1.70 -27.69
C LEU A 398 -11.55 1.25 -27.54
N GLU A 399 -10.71 1.52 -28.55
CA GLU A 399 -9.24 1.52 -28.41
C GLU A 399 -8.81 2.94 -28.06
N ALA A 400 -8.42 3.16 -26.81
CA ALA A 400 -7.77 4.40 -26.40
C ALA A 400 -6.25 4.26 -26.63
N ARG A 401 -5.67 5.17 -27.41
CA ARG A 401 -4.23 5.38 -27.42
C ARG A 401 -3.93 6.42 -26.34
N GLY A 402 -2.86 6.19 -25.59
CA GLY A 402 -2.46 7.03 -24.46
C GLY A 402 -0.96 7.04 -24.38
N TRP A 403 -0.29 7.79 -25.26
CA TRP A 403 1.17 7.90 -25.22
C TRP A 403 1.61 8.72 -23.98
N PRO A 404 2.60 8.29 -23.17
CA PRO A 404 3.56 7.19 -23.39
C PRO A 404 3.12 5.82 -22.82
N ILE A 405 1.93 5.71 -22.23
CA ILE A 405 1.45 4.55 -21.46
C ILE A 405 1.08 3.35 -22.35
N GLY A 406 0.62 3.58 -23.59
CA GLY A 406 0.32 2.53 -24.57
C GLY A 406 -1.12 2.55 -25.06
N LYS A 407 -1.69 1.37 -25.31
CA LYS A 407 -3.07 1.19 -25.79
C LYS A 407 -3.92 0.52 -24.70
N ALA A 408 -5.17 0.96 -24.55
CA ALA A 408 -6.16 0.35 -23.67
C ALA A 408 -7.46 0.06 -24.43
N HIS A 409 -8.11 -1.04 -24.06
CA HIS A 409 -9.48 -1.32 -24.49
C HIS A 409 -10.43 -0.88 -23.40
N VAL A 410 -11.40 -0.03 -23.76
CA VAL A 410 -12.48 0.42 -22.89
C VAL A 410 -13.79 -0.14 -23.44
N THR A 411 -14.47 -0.97 -22.67
CA THR A 411 -15.78 -1.52 -23.01
C THR A 411 -16.82 -0.83 -22.14
N VAL A 412 -17.79 -0.17 -22.78
CA VAL A 412 -18.97 0.41 -22.14
C VAL A 412 -20.17 -0.45 -22.50
N GLU A 413 -20.88 -0.99 -21.50
CA GLU A 413 -22.10 -1.76 -21.69
C GLU A 413 -23.28 -1.04 -21.02
N VAL A 414 -24.42 -1.02 -21.70
CA VAL A 414 -25.67 -0.45 -21.21
C VAL A 414 -26.68 -1.59 -21.11
N HIS A 415 -27.12 -1.87 -19.89
CA HIS A 415 -28.12 -2.89 -19.58
C HIS A 415 -29.45 -2.21 -19.26
N PRO A 416 -30.44 -2.23 -20.16
CA PRO A 416 -31.74 -1.63 -19.91
C PRO A 416 -32.45 -2.29 -18.72
N GLN A 417 -33.03 -1.50 -17.81
CA GLN A 417 -33.80 -1.99 -16.65
C GLN A 417 -35.26 -1.47 -16.64
N GLY A 418 -35.63 -0.69 -17.65
CA GLY A 418 -36.97 -0.13 -17.84
C GLY A 418 -36.94 0.99 -18.88
N ALA A 419 -38.07 1.68 -19.08
CA ALA A 419 -38.16 2.79 -20.03
C ALA A 419 -37.36 4.04 -19.59
N SER A 420 -37.11 4.18 -18.28
CA SER A 420 -36.49 5.36 -17.68
C SER A 420 -35.26 5.04 -16.81
N SER A 421 -34.75 3.81 -16.84
CA SER A 421 -33.57 3.41 -16.07
C SER A 421 -32.72 2.36 -16.79
N CYS A 422 -31.41 2.42 -16.56
CA CYS A 422 -30.47 1.41 -17.02
C CYS A 422 -29.25 1.32 -16.10
N LEU A 423 -28.56 0.17 -16.15
CA LEU A 423 -27.27 -0.04 -15.51
C LEU A 423 -26.17 0.12 -16.57
N VAL A 424 -25.19 0.96 -16.31
CA VAL A 424 -24.05 1.17 -17.22
C VAL A 424 -22.79 0.62 -16.58
N THR A 425 -22.04 -0.20 -17.31
CA THR A 425 -20.76 -0.74 -16.86
C THR A 425 -19.61 -0.26 -17.74
N ILE A 426 -18.46 0.01 -17.13
CA ILE A 426 -17.21 0.31 -17.83
C ILE A 426 -16.12 -0.66 -17.38
N ARG A 427 -15.45 -1.25 -18.38
CA ARG A 427 -14.27 -2.10 -18.21
C ARG A 427 -13.11 -1.48 -18.99
N GLU A 428 -11.95 -1.33 -18.36
CA GLU A 428 -10.75 -0.85 -19.03
C GLU A 428 -9.55 -1.73 -18.67
N ASP A 429 -8.80 -2.18 -19.67
CA ASP A 429 -7.50 -2.82 -19.46
C ASP A 429 -6.48 -2.44 -20.54
N ALA A 430 -5.21 -2.37 -20.15
CA ALA A 430 -4.11 -2.09 -21.08
C ALA A 430 -3.82 -3.33 -21.93
N VAL A 431 -3.79 -3.15 -23.25
CA VAL A 431 -3.61 -4.23 -24.24
C VAL A 431 -2.25 -4.17 -24.94
N ALA A 432 -1.58 -3.02 -24.97
CA ALA A 432 -0.23 -2.88 -25.54
C ALA A 432 0.54 -1.69 -24.92
N GLY A 433 1.88 -1.70 -25.01
CA GLY A 433 2.75 -0.62 -24.53
C GLY A 433 3.23 -0.78 -23.08
N PRO A 434 4.03 0.16 -22.54
CA PRO A 434 4.67 0.02 -21.22
C PRO A 434 3.67 -0.09 -20.05
N GLY A 435 2.42 0.33 -20.23
CA GLY A 435 1.34 0.10 -19.28
C GLY A 435 0.98 -1.38 -19.06
N THR A 436 1.34 -2.28 -19.98
CA THR A 436 1.19 -3.74 -19.78
C THR A 436 2.23 -4.31 -18.84
N LEU A 437 3.40 -3.66 -18.69
CA LEU A 437 4.46 -4.03 -17.75
C LEU A 437 4.10 -3.69 -16.29
N ILE A 438 3.12 -2.80 -16.09
CA ILE A 438 2.57 -2.50 -14.77
C ILE A 438 1.74 -3.70 -14.30
N PRO A 439 2.03 -4.30 -13.13
CA PRO A 439 1.25 -5.42 -12.62
C PRO A 439 -0.23 -5.08 -12.53
N LYS A 440 -1.09 -6.01 -12.99
CA LYS A 440 -2.55 -5.81 -13.09
C LYS A 440 -3.20 -5.16 -11.86
N PRO A 441 -2.89 -5.57 -10.60
CA PRO A 441 -3.52 -4.97 -9.43
C PRO A 441 -3.23 -3.47 -9.28
N VAL A 442 -2.03 -3.04 -9.66
CA VAL A 442 -1.58 -1.64 -9.56
C VAL A 442 -2.16 -0.81 -10.69
N ARG A 443 -2.18 -1.37 -11.91
CA ARG A 443 -2.85 -0.76 -13.05
C ARG A 443 -4.34 -0.51 -12.76
N GLN A 444 -5.02 -1.51 -12.21
CA GLN A 444 -6.43 -1.41 -11.84
C GLN A 444 -6.69 -0.39 -10.71
N ALA A 445 -5.79 -0.25 -9.73
CA ALA A 445 -5.93 0.75 -8.67
C ALA A 445 -5.91 2.21 -9.17
N VAL A 446 -5.28 2.46 -10.32
CA VAL A 446 -5.25 3.79 -10.98
C VAL A 446 -6.46 3.98 -11.91
N ILE A 447 -6.90 2.92 -12.59
CA ILE A 447 -8.02 2.93 -13.54
C ILE A 447 -9.37 3.07 -12.83
N LEU A 448 -9.59 2.35 -11.72
CA LEU A 448 -10.90 2.27 -11.08
C LEU A 448 -11.47 3.64 -10.62
N PRO A 449 -10.69 4.55 -10.00
CA PRO A 449 -11.19 5.88 -9.66
C PRO A 449 -11.59 6.69 -10.89
N ARG A 450 -10.81 6.59 -11.98
CA ARG A 450 -11.07 7.28 -13.25
C ARG A 450 -12.37 6.80 -13.88
N ASN A 451 -12.59 5.48 -13.91
CA ASN A 451 -13.80 4.88 -14.48
C ASN A 451 -15.05 5.21 -13.68
N ARG A 452 -14.95 5.26 -12.34
CA ARG A 452 -16.06 5.70 -11.48
C ARG A 452 -16.50 7.13 -11.78
N GLU A 453 -15.53 8.04 -11.93
CA GLU A 453 -15.83 9.42 -12.26
C GLU A 453 -16.33 9.57 -13.70
N ALA A 454 -15.79 8.82 -14.66
CA ALA A 454 -16.27 8.81 -16.04
C ALA A 454 -17.74 8.36 -16.13
N LEU A 455 -18.10 7.27 -15.44
CA LEU A 455 -19.49 6.81 -15.33
C LEU A 455 -20.40 7.83 -14.68
N ARG A 456 -19.92 8.54 -13.64
CA ARG A 456 -20.70 9.59 -12.99
C ARG A 456 -21.03 10.73 -13.95
N ARG A 457 -20.06 11.21 -14.71
CA ARG A 457 -20.26 12.30 -15.69
C ARG A 457 -21.16 11.86 -16.85
N LEU A 458 -20.96 10.64 -17.34
CA LEU A 458 -21.83 10.04 -18.35
C LEU A 458 -23.29 9.98 -17.88
N ALA A 459 -23.52 9.52 -16.65
CA ALA A 459 -24.86 9.48 -16.05
C ALA A 459 -25.51 10.86 -15.98
N LEU A 460 -24.78 11.89 -15.51
CA LEU A 460 -25.30 13.26 -15.42
C LEU A 460 -25.69 13.83 -16.80
N LEU A 461 -24.89 13.57 -17.83
CA LEU A 461 -25.21 13.99 -19.21
C LEU A 461 -26.45 13.27 -19.75
N ALA A 462 -26.58 11.97 -19.50
CA ALA A 462 -27.71 11.17 -19.95
C ALA A 462 -29.02 11.58 -19.24
N GLU A 463 -28.97 11.75 -17.93
CA GLU A 463 -30.11 12.21 -17.11
C GLU A 463 -30.56 13.63 -17.51
N GLY A 464 -29.61 14.54 -17.75
CA GLY A 464 -29.90 15.89 -18.23
C GLY A 464 -30.56 15.91 -19.62
N ARG A 465 -30.12 15.04 -20.55
CA ARG A 465 -30.75 14.89 -21.87
C ARG A 465 -32.16 14.30 -21.78
N ALA A 466 -32.39 13.35 -20.89
CA ALA A 466 -33.70 12.76 -20.66
C ALA A 466 -34.69 13.80 -20.10
N GLN A 467 -34.27 14.59 -19.11
CA GLN A 467 -35.07 15.69 -18.54
C GLN A 467 -35.40 16.76 -19.59
N GLY A 468 -34.41 17.22 -20.36
CA GLY A 468 -34.64 18.22 -21.42
C GLY A 468 -35.49 17.71 -22.61
N SER A 469 -35.65 16.40 -22.77
CA SER A 469 -36.60 15.79 -23.71
C SER A 469 -38.02 15.77 -23.13
N LEU A 470 -38.16 15.41 -21.85
CA LEU A 470 -39.42 15.44 -21.12
C LEU A 470 -39.98 16.87 -21.02
N ASP A 471 -39.15 17.86 -20.70
CA ASP A 471 -39.56 19.26 -20.61
C ASP A 471 -40.01 19.82 -21.97
N ARG A 472 -39.39 19.38 -23.07
CA ARG A 472 -39.83 19.72 -24.44
C ARG A 472 -41.14 19.04 -24.83
N ALA A 473 -41.36 17.80 -24.40
CA ALA A 473 -42.63 17.11 -24.60
C ALA A 473 -43.78 17.76 -23.79
N VAL A 474 -43.49 18.29 -22.60
CA VAL A 474 -44.46 18.99 -21.73
C VAL A 474 -44.74 20.41 -22.22
N THR A 475 -43.72 21.15 -22.66
CA THR A 475 -43.88 22.54 -23.17
C THR A 475 -44.41 22.61 -24.61
N GLY A 476 -44.19 21.58 -25.43
CA GLY A 476 -44.75 21.47 -26.79
C GLY A 476 -46.25 21.18 -26.84
N GLY A 477 -46.90 20.91 -25.71
CA GLY A 477 -48.34 20.64 -25.60
C GLY A 477 -49.22 21.90 -25.43
N SER A 478 -48.64 23.10 -25.34
CA SER A 478 -49.39 24.34 -25.11
C SER A 478 -48.76 25.51 -25.86
N THR A 479 -49.12 25.66 -27.14
CA THR A 479 -49.64 26.90 -27.77
C THR A 479 -49.62 26.74 -29.29
N SER A 480 -50.73 26.25 -29.84
CA SER A 480 -51.17 26.69 -31.16
C SER A 480 -51.81 28.06 -30.99
N ASN A 481 -51.12 29.12 -31.42
CA ASN A 481 -51.81 30.27 -31.98
C ASN A 481 -50.88 31.01 -32.93
N ASP A 482 -51.30 31.02 -34.19
CA ASP A 482 -50.82 31.88 -35.24
C ASP A 482 -51.00 33.36 -34.89
N THR A 483 -50.24 34.18 -35.62
CA THR A 483 -50.39 35.64 -35.82
C THR A 483 -49.61 36.51 -34.83
N VAL A 484 -48.48 37.08 -35.27
CA VAL A 484 -48.43 38.48 -35.76
C VAL A 484 -47.04 38.76 -36.35
N ALA A 485 -47.09 39.36 -37.52
CA ALA A 485 -46.00 39.84 -38.35
C ALA A 485 -45.27 41.06 -37.76
N GLN A 486 -44.04 41.25 -38.25
CA GLN A 486 -43.36 42.55 -38.46
C GLN A 486 -43.09 43.44 -37.24
N SER A 487 -41.81 43.73 -36.97
CA SER A 487 -41.24 45.07 -37.24
C SER A 487 -39.84 45.26 -36.65
N ASN A 488 -39.02 45.95 -37.45
CA ASN A 488 -37.89 46.83 -37.10
C ASN A 488 -36.48 46.25 -36.96
N ASP A 489 -35.84 46.17 -38.13
CA ASP A 489 -34.50 46.74 -38.33
C ASP A 489 -34.46 48.26 -38.03
N THR A 490 -33.24 48.73 -37.70
CA THR A 490 -32.71 50.12 -37.70
C THR A 490 -32.72 50.85 -36.35
N VAL A 491 -31.52 51.12 -35.80
CA VAL A 491 -30.87 52.45 -35.78
C VAL A 491 -29.48 52.34 -35.11
N ALA A 492 -28.53 53.02 -35.74
CA ALA A 492 -27.12 53.11 -35.43
C ALA A 492 -26.77 54.19 -34.38
N GLN A 493 -25.56 54.04 -33.81
CA GLN A 493 -24.60 55.08 -33.39
C GLN A 493 -25.01 56.21 -32.43
N ALA A 494 -24.30 56.30 -31.29
CA ALA A 494 -23.77 57.57 -30.80
C ALA A 494 -22.49 57.37 -29.95
N SER A 495 -21.52 58.22 -30.24
CA SER A 495 -20.16 58.35 -29.70
C SER A 495 -20.13 59.32 -28.51
N SER A 496 -19.25 59.09 -27.53
CA SER A 496 -18.61 60.16 -26.73
C SER A 496 -17.39 59.63 -25.93
N ASP A 497 -16.20 60.05 -26.35
CA ASP A 497 -14.93 60.19 -25.60
C ASP A 497 -15.03 61.50 -24.72
N PRO A 498 -14.10 61.91 -23.80
CA PRO A 498 -12.68 61.54 -23.70
C PRO A 498 -12.08 61.28 -22.30
N ARG A 499 -10.89 60.63 -22.33
CA ARG A 499 -9.92 60.50 -21.23
C ARG A 499 -8.88 61.61 -21.27
N ASP A 500 -8.38 61.98 -20.09
CA ASP A 500 -6.96 62.05 -19.66
C ASP A 500 -6.89 62.83 -18.31
N PRO A 501 -5.80 62.86 -17.50
CA PRO A 501 -4.39 62.68 -17.90
C PRO A 501 -3.42 62.04 -16.86
N VAL A 502 -2.14 62.00 -17.27
CA VAL A 502 -0.87 62.09 -16.51
C VAL A 502 -0.18 60.81 -15.99
N LEU A 503 0.94 60.51 -16.65
CA LEU A 503 2.11 59.78 -16.16
C LEU A 503 3.21 60.77 -15.70
N SER A 504 3.91 60.46 -14.62
CA SER A 504 5.37 60.67 -14.50
C SER A 504 5.98 59.70 -13.46
N PRO A 505 7.20 59.17 -13.69
CA PRO A 505 7.79 58.10 -12.90
C PRO A 505 8.91 58.59 -11.96
N ASP A 506 9.03 57.97 -10.78
CA ASP A 506 10.21 58.06 -9.93
C ASP A 506 11.11 56.82 -10.12
N GLN A 507 12.38 57.08 -10.37
CA GLN A 507 13.54 56.19 -10.32
C GLN A 507 14.27 56.37 -8.97
N PRO A 508 15.39 55.69 -8.68
CA PRO A 508 15.73 54.27 -8.84
C PRO A 508 16.37 53.71 -7.54
N THR A 509 16.70 52.42 -7.51
CA THR A 509 18.05 51.86 -7.26
C THR A 509 17.96 50.39 -6.85
N ASN A 510 18.73 49.55 -7.55
CA ASN A 510 19.13 48.23 -7.10
C ASN A 510 20.63 48.11 -7.38
N SER A 511 21.37 47.48 -6.45
CA SER A 511 22.67 46.77 -6.58
C SER A 511 23.68 47.15 -5.48
N ALA A 512 23.76 46.29 -4.45
CA ALA A 512 25.00 45.66 -3.96
C ALA A 512 24.63 44.58 -2.93
#